data_AF-A0A7J6T7D1-F1
#
_entry.id   AF-A0A7J6T7D1-F1
#
_cell.length_a   1.000
_cell.length_b   1.000
_cell.length_c   1.000
_cell.angle_alpha   90.00
_cell.angle_beta   90.00
_cell.angle_gamma   90.00
#
_symmetry.space_group_name_H-M   'P 1'
#
loop_
_entity.id
_entity.type
_entity.pdbx_description
1 polymer ?
#
loop_
_entity_poly.entity_id
_entity_poly.type
_entity_poly.pdbx_seq_one_letter_code
_entity_poly.pdbx_strand_id
1 'polypeptide(L)'
;MNFDSWRDFSQHDEYDVADASCREERRWVERQNQRIRRKYETAEASRVRKLVESAMQLDPRLLREKEDERRVKELQQKEKEDKRKQKLEEEEAERRRKAAEEIEASKRKEEEKQREKEERERLKKIRHTVRNIFKESCDTVDQETLKKLLLELTAPQLEKFATKAESLAQDGGKL
;
A
#
# COMPACT_ATOMS: atom_id res chain seq x y z
N MET A 1 15.25 -44.45 6.18
CA MET A 1 15.09 -45.64 7.04
C MET A 1 15.94 -46.74 6.47
N ASN A 2 17.04 -47.08 7.15
CA ASN A 2 17.85 -48.26 6.82
C ASN A 2 17.42 -49.36 7.78
N PHE A 3 16.64 -50.30 7.26
CA PHE A 3 16.23 -51.50 7.99
C PHE A 3 16.78 -52.71 7.24
N ASP A 4 17.68 -53.43 7.88
CA ASP A 4 18.30 -54.63 7.32
C ASP A 4 17.62 -55.86 7.93
N SER A 5 17.00 -56.66 7.06
CA SER A 5 16.32 -57.89 7.45
C SER A 5 17.31 -59.06 7.42
N TRP A 6 17.27 -59.91 8.44
CA TRP A 6 18.01 -61.17 8.54
C TRP A 6 17.18 -62.37 8.05
N ARG A 7 16.01 -62.10 7.44
CA ARG A 7 15.11 -63.13 6.91
C ARG A 7 15.70 -63.77 5.66
N ASP A 8 15.75 -65.11 5.66
CA ASP A 8 16.13 -65.90 4.49
C ASP A 8 14.90 -66.36 3.70
N PHE A 9 15.03 -66.42 2.38
CA PHE A 9 13.99 -66.82 1.43
C PHE A 9 14.36 -68.11 0.67
N SER A 10 15.32 -68.89 1.17
CA SER A 10 15.74 -70.19 0.61
C SER A 10 14.59 -71.18 0.42
N GLN A 11 13.51 -71.07 1.20
CA GLN A 11 12.26 -71.83 1.03
C GLN A 11 11.58 -71.65 -0.34
N HIS A 12 11.96 -70.61 -1.11
CA HIS A 12 11.45 -70.33 -2.44
C HIS A 12 12.45 -70.70 -3.56
N ASP A 13 13.56 -71.36 -3.23
CA ASP A 13 14.50 -71.85 -4.23
C ASP A 13 13.83 -73.00 -5.02
N GLU A 14 13.70 -72.84 -6.33
CA GLU A 14 12.97 -73.77 -7.21
C GLU A 14 13.85 -74.91 -7.76
N TYR A 15 15.17 -74.73 -7.77
CA TYR A 15 16.13 -75.65 -8.36
C TYR A 15 17.07 -76.23 -7.32
N ASP A 16 17.24 -77.56 -7.28
CA ASP A 16 18.23 -78.20 -6.42
C ASP A 16 19.63 -78.11 -7.04
N VAL A 17 20.60 -77.70 -6.22
CA VAL A 17 22.02 -77.60 -6.59
C VAL A 17 22.64 -78.99 -6.77
N ALA A 18 22.08 -80.02 -6.13
CA ALA A 18 22.53 -81.40 -6.20
C ALA A 18 22.26 -82.06 -7.58
N ASP A 19 21.22 -81.61 -8.28
CA ASP A 19 20.84 -82.15 -9.59
C ASP A 19 21.73 -81.67 -10.75
N ALA A 20 22.59 -80.67 -10.49
CA ALA A 20 23.48 -80.11 -11.51
C ALA A 20 24.65 -81.05 -11.84
N SER A 21 24.71 -81.47 -13.10
CA SER A 21 25.70 -82.40 -13.65
C SER A 21 27.08 -81.77 -13.91
N CYS A 22 27.13 -80.46 -14.16
CA CYS A 22 28.36 -79.73 -14.43
C CYS A 22 28.48 -78.42 -13.63
N ARG A 23 29.68 -77.83 -13.61
CA ARG A 23 29.97 -76.59 -12.86
C ARG A 23 29.16 -75.41 -13.37
N GLU A 24 28.99 -75.32 -14.69
CA GLU A 24 28.24 -74.27 -15.36
C GLU A 24 26.76 -74.33 -15.00
N GLU A 25 26.19 -75.54 -14.96
CA GLU A 25 24.81 -75.79 -14.54
C GLU A 25 24.59 -75.41 -13.08
N ARG A 26 25.53 -75.77 -12.18
CA ARG A 26 25.47 -75.38 -10.77
C ARG A 26 25.45 -73.86 -10.59
N ARG A 27 26.34 -73.14 -11.28
CA ARG A 27 26.37 -71.66 -11.27
C ARG A 27 25.11 -71.05 -11.88
N TRP A 28 24.47 -71.73 -12.83
CA TRP A 28 23.22 -71.27 -13.40
C TRP A 28 22.08 -71.43 -12.41
N VAL A 29 21.96 -72.60 -11.78
CA VAL A 29 20.98 -72.92 -10.72
C VAL A 29 21.09 -71.93 -9.55
N GLU A 30 22.30 -71.71 -9.02
CA GLU A 30 22.53 -70.75 -7.94
C GLU A 30 22.10 -69.32 -8.32
N ARG A 31 22.37 -68.90 -9.56
CA ARG A 31 21.94 -67.57 -10.05
C ARG A 31 20.42 -67.48 -10.22
N GLN A 32 19.76 -68.55 -10.66
CA GLN A 32 18.30 -68.57 -10.75
C GLN A 32 17.67 -68.46 -9.36
N ASN A 33 18.11 -69.28 -8.41
CA ASN A 33 17.66 -69.25 -7.03
C ASN A 33 17.92 -67.88 -6.38
N GLN A 34 19.11 -67.30 -6.56
CA GLN A 34 19.40 -65.95 -6.09
C GLN A 34 18.46 -64.91 -6.71
N ARG A 35 18.14 -65.04 -8.01
CA ARG A 35 17.18 -64.14 -8.68
C ARG A 35 15.78 -64.27 -8.09
N ILE A 36 15.35 -65.49 -7.75
CA ILE A 36 14.06 -65.73 -7.11
C ILE A 36 14.05 -65.12 -5.71
N ARG A 37 15.05 -65.41 -4.87
CA ARG A 37 15.19 -64.82 -3.52
C ARG A 37 15.18 -63.30 -3.52
N ARG A 38 15.93 -62.66 -4.42
CA ARG A 38 15.96 -61.19 -4.56
C ARG A 38 14.57 -60.59 -4.82
N LYS A 39 13.69 -61.28 -5.54
CA LYS A 39 12.30 -60.81 -5.76
C LYS A 39 11.54 -60.76 -4.43
N TYR A 40 11.65 -61.81 -3.62
CA TYR A 40 10.99 -61.88 -2.31
C TYR A 40 11.60 -60.89 -1.30
N GLU A 41 12.93 -60.75 -1.27
CA GLU A 41 13.62 -59.73 -0.46
C GLU A 41 13.15 -58.32 -0.81
N THR A 42 13.04 -58.00 -2.10
CA THR A 42 12.59 -56.68 -2.56
C THR A 42 11.11 -56.45 -2.22
N ALA A 43 10.27 -57.47 -2.37
CA ALA A 43 8.86 -57.40 -2.02
C ALA A 43 8.66 -57.18 -0.51
N GLU A 44 9.43 -57.89 0.32
CA GLU A 44 9.41 -57.73 1.77
C GLU A 44 9.90 -56.35 2.19
N ALA A 45 11.02 -55.86 1.63
CA ALA A 45 11.51 -54.52 1.89
C ALA A 45 10.47 -53.44 1.53
N SER A 46 9.75 -53.64 0.42
CA SER A 46 8.66 -52.76 0.00
C SER A 46 7.48 -52.83 0.95
N ARG A 47 7.12 -54.02 1.44
CA ARG A 47 6.06 -54.23 2.44
C ARG A 47 6.37 -53.51 3.75
N VAL A 48 7.59 -53.68 4.27
CA VAL A 48 8.05 -53.00 5.49
C VAL A 48 8.03 -51.49 5.31
N ARG A 49 8.53 -50.98 4.17
CA ARG A 49 8.50 -49.54 3.88
C ARG A 49 7.06 -48.99 3.91
N LYS A 50 6.12 -49.65 3.22
CA LYS A 50 4.71 -49.26 3.21
C LYS A 50 4.09 -49.28 4.61
N LEU A 51 4.39 -50.31 5.40
CA LEU A 51 3.91 -50.39 6.78
C LEU A 51 4.36 -49.18 7.60
N VAL A 52 5.63 -48.81 7.47
CA VAL A 52 6.16 -47.67 8.20
C VAL A 52 5.60 -46.34 7.69
N GLU A 53 5.46 -46.17 6.38
CA GLU A 53 4.79 -44.99 5.80
C GLU A 53 3.35 -44.84 6.32
N SER A 54 2.56 -45.91 6.33
CA SER A 54 1.20 -45.89 6.87
C SER A 54 1.18 -45.60 8.37
N ALA A 55 2.11 -46.19 9.15
CA ALA A 55 2.21 -45.90 10.58
C ALA A 55 2.56 -44.43 10.84
N MET A 56 3.52 -43.86 10.10
CA MET A 56 3.87 -42.44 10.21
C MET A 56 2.72 -41.51 9.82
N GLN A 57 1.91 -41.89 8.82
CA GLN A 57 0.75 -41.10 8.40
C GLN A 57 -0.37 -41.10 9.44
N LEU A 58 -0.52 -42.20 10.18
CA LEU A 58 -1.60 -42.38 11.17
C LEU A 58 -1.17 -42.03 12.59
N ASP A 59 0.13 -41.78 12.84
CA ASP A 59 0.64 -41.45 14.17
C ASP A 59 0.04 -40.12 14.67
N PRO A 60 -0.72 -40.11 15.78
CA PRO A 60 -1.34 -38.90 16.32
C PRO A 60 -0.34 -37.80 16.68
N ARG A 61 0.90 -38.15 17.03
CA ARG A 61 1.95 -37.18 17.40
C ARG A 61 2.41 -36.41 16.16
N LEU A 62 2.72 -37.13 15.08
CA LEU A 62 3.13 -36.53 13.81
C LEU A 62 1.99 -35.73 13.17
N LEU A 63 0.75 -36.21 13.29
CA LEU A 63 -0.43 -35.48 12.83
C LEU A 63 -0.57 -34.15 13.59
N ARG A 64 -0.40 -34.17 14.91
CA ARG A 64 -0.44 -32.96 15.74
C ARG A 64 0.68 -31.98 15.38
N GLU A 65 1.92 -32.45 15.24
CA GLU A 65 3.03 -31.60 14.80
C GLU A 65 2.75 -30.95 13.43
N LYS A 66 2.24 -31.73 12.48
CA LYS A 66 1.88 -31.22 11.15
C LYS A 66 0.75 -30.19 11.21
N GLU A 67 -0.25 -30.39 12.07
CA GLU A 67 -1.33 -29.42 12.30
C GLU A 67 -0.80 -28.14 12.97
N ASP A 68 0.04 -28.27 13.99
CA ASP A 68 0.66 -27.13 14.68
C ASP A 68 1.54 -26.31 13.71
N GLU A 69 2.34 -26.97 12.87
CA GLU A 69 3.11 -26.30 11.80
C GLU A 69 2.21 -25.56 10.80
N ARG A 70 1.09 -26.17 10.40
CA ARG A 70 0.12 -25.53 9.51
C ARG A 70 -0.51 -24.31 10.17
N ARG A 71 -0.91 -24.42 11.43
CA ARG A 71 -1.48 -23.31 12.20
C ARG A 71 -0.49 -22.16 12.35
N VAL A 72 0.78 -22.44 12.63
CA VAL A 72 1.83 -21.41 12.68
C VAL A 72 1.97 -20.70 11.34
N LYS A 73 2.00 -21.45 10.22
CA LYS A 73 2.07 -20.86 8.87
C LYS A 73 0.84 -20.02 8.55
N GLU A 74 -0.36 -20.50 8.88
CA GLU A 74 -1.62 -19.77 8.66
C GLU A 74 -1.67 -18.49 9.50
N LEU A 75 -1.22 -18.52 10.77
CA LEU A 75 -1.12 -17.33 11.61
C LEU A 75 -0.12 -16.32 11.04
N GLN A 76 1.05 -16.79 10.59
CA GLN A 76 2.05 -15.92 9.95
C GLN A 76 1.53 -15.31 8.64
N GLN A 77 0.73 -16.05 7.86
CA GLN A 77 0.11 -15.52 6.65
C GLN A 77 -0.95 -14.46 6.99
N LYS A 78 -1.83 -14.73 7.95
CA LYS A 78 -2.84 -13.77 8.42
C LYS A 78 -2.20 -12.50 8.96
N GLU A 79 -1.16 -12.60 9.78
CA GLU A 79 -0.45 -11.44 10.31
C GLU A 79 0.18 -10.59 9.19
N LYS A 80 0.74 -11.23 8.15
CA LYS A 80 1.26 -10.51 6.98
C LYS A 80 0.15 -9.83 6.18
N GLU A 81 -0.99 -10.49 6.00
CA GLU A 81 -2.13 -9.91 5.30
C GLU A 81 -2.73 -8.73 6.07
N ASP A 82 -2.90 -8.85 7.37
CA ASP A 82 -3.41 -7.78 8.24
C ASP A 82 -2.46 -6.59 8.25
N LYS A 83 -1.14 -6.83 8.37
CA LYS A 83 -0.13 -5.76 8.22
C LYS A 83 -0.18 -5.09 6.85
N ARG A 84 -0.45 -5.84 5.77
CA ARG A 84 -0.59 -5.26 4.42
C ARG A 84 -1.85 -4.41 4.31
N LYS A 85 -2.97 -4.88 4.87
CA LYS A 85 -4.24 -4.12 4.89
C LYS A 85 -4.10 -2.84 5.71
N GLN A 86 -3.52 -2.90 6.90
CA GLN A 86 -3.26 -1.72 7.73
C GLN A 86 -2.41 -0.69 7.00
N LYS A 87 -1.33 -1.11 6.33
CA LYS A 87 -0.50 -0.18 5.53
C LYS A 87 -1.26 0.46 4.38
N LEU A 88 -2.10 -0.30 3.69
CA LEU A 88 -2.94 0.23 2.60
C LEU A 88 -3.98 1.23 3.12
N GLU A 89 -4.60 0.93 4.26
CA GLU A 89 -5.58 1.81 4.91
C GLU A 89 -4.93 3.10 5.44
N GLU A 90 -3.73 3.00 6.03
CA GLU A 90 -2.92 4.15 6.45
C GLU A 90 -2.53 5.03 5.26
N GLU A 91 -2.07 4.43 4.15
CA GLU A 91 -1.71 5.17 2.95
C GLU A 91 -2.93 5.86 2.32
N GLU A 92 -4.09 5.19 2.28
CA GLU A 92 -5.33 5.78 1.78
C GLU A 92 -5.82 6.92 2.68
N ALA A 93 -5.75 6.74 4.00
CA ALA A 93 -6.09 7.79 4.97
C ALA A 93 -5.16 9.01 4.83
N GLU A 94 -3.86 8.79 4.63
CA GLU A 94 -2.88 9.86 4.41
C GLU A 94 -3.16 10.61 3.09
N ARG A 95 -3.44 9.87 2.00
CA ARG A 95 -3.84 10.48 0.73
C ARG A 95 -5.11 11.30 0.85
N ARG A 96 -6.13 10.81 1.58
CA ARG A 96 -7.37 11.55 1.83
C ARG A 96 -7.13 12.82 2.65
N ARG A 97 -6.24 12.77 3.67
CA ARG A 97 -5.84 13.96 4.45
C ARG A 97 -5.13 15.00 3.59
N LYS A 98 -4.14 14.58 2.79
CA LYS A 98 -3.42 15.48 1.86
C LYS A 98 -4.36 16.13 0.84
N ALA A 99 -5.29 15.34 0.26
CA ALA A 99 -6.28 15.87 -0.67
C ALA A 99 -7.23 16.88 0.01
N ALA A 100 -7.66 16.63 1.25
CA ALA A 100 -8.49 17.56 2.01
C ALA A 100 -7.73 18.86 2.33
N GLU A 101 -6.47 18.78 2.75
CA GLU A 101 -5.61 19.94 3.01
C GLU A 101 -5.35 20.76 1.74
N GLU A 102 -5.13 20.11 0.59
CA GLU A 102 -4.94 20.81 -0.69
C GLU A 102 -6.22 21.53 -1.15
N ILE A 103 -7.39 20.90 -0.99
CA ILE A 103 -8.68 21.54 -1.28
C ILE A 103 -8.90 22.74 -0.35
N GLU A 104 -8.61 22.61 0.94
CA GLU A 104 -8.75 23.72 1.89
C GLU A 104 -7.77 24.86 1.59
N ALA A 105 -6.52 24.55 1.26
CA ALA A 105 -5.52 25.54 0.86
C ALA A 105 -5.93 26.25 -0.45
N SER A 106 -6.49 25.53 -1.42
CA SER A 106 -7.02 26.13 -2.64
C SER A 106 -8.20 27.05 -2.35
N LYS A 107 -9.14 26.64 -1.49
CA LYS A 107 -10.27 27.49 -1.08
C LYS A 107 -9.82 28.76 -0.37
N ARG A 108 -8.87 28.65 0.56
CA ARG A 108 -8.29 29.83 1.25
C ARG A 108 -7.63 30.81 0.27
N LYS A 109 -6.87 30.30 -0.72
CA LYS A 109 -6.28 31.14 -1.78
C LYS A 109 -7.33 31.78 -2.68
N GLU A 110 -8.41 31.08 -3.00
CA GLU A 110 -9.53 31.62 -3.78
C GLU A 110 -10.23 32.74 -2.99
N GLU A 111 -10.53 32.51 -1.71
CA GLU A 111 -11.15 33.49 -0.82
C GLU A 111 -10.27 34.73 -0.62
N GLU A 112 -8.96 34.57 -0.44
CA GLU A 112 -8.02 35.68 -0.32
C GLU A 112 -7.98 36.52 -1.61
N LYS A 113 -7.92 35.87 -2.78
CA LYS A 113 -7.99 36.56 -4.07
C LYS A 113 -9.32 37.29 -4.28
N GLN A 114 -10.43 36.72 -3.83
CA GLN A 114 -11.73 37.40 -3.90
C GLN A 114 -11.77 38.62 -2.99
N ARG A 115 -11.28 38.51 -1.75
CA ARG A 115 -11.17 39.64 -0.81
C ARG A 115 -10.27 40.75 -1.37
N GLU A 116 -9.14 40.41 -1.95
CA GLU A 116 -8.23 41.39 -2.58
C GLU A 116 -8.89 42.10 -3.78
N LYS A 117 -9.64 41.35 -4.61
CA LYS A 117 -10.42 41.94 -5.71
C LYS A 117 -11.51 42.88 -5.19
N GLU A 118 -12.26 42.46 -4.18
CA GLU A 118 -13.32 43.27 -3.56
C GLU A 118 -12.76 44.55 -2.94
N GLU A 119 -11.64 44.47 -2.22
CA GLU A 119 -10.95 45.63 -1.66
C GLU A 119 -10.45 46.57 -2.75
N ARG A 120 -9.86 46.04 -3.82
CA ARG A 120 -9.39 46.83 -4.96
C ARG A 120 -10.54 47.55 -5.67
N GLU A 121 -11.67 46.88 -5.89
CA GLU A 121 -12.86 47.51 -6.48
C GLU A 121 -13.47 48.56 -5.56
N ARG A 122 -13.48 48.32 -4.23
CA ARG A 122 -13.91 49.30 -3.24
C ARG A 122 -13.04 50.57 -3.27
N LEU A 123 -11.71 50.41 -3.28
CA LEU A 123 -10.77 51.53 -3.37
C LEU A 123 -10.92 52.29 -4.69
N LYS A 124 -11.15 51.62 -5.82
CA LYS A 124 -11.44 52.28 -7.11
C LYS A 124 -12.70 53.13 -7.04
N LYS A 125 -13.78 52.63 -6.43
CA LYS A 125 -15.03 53.38 -6.24
C LYS A 125 -14.80 54.64 -5.42
N ILE A 126 -14.10 54.54 -4.29
CA ILE A 126 -13.77 55.69 -3.43
C ILE A 126 -12.91 56.71 -4.20
N ARG A 127 -11.90 56.27 -4.95
CA ARG A 127 -11.09 57.19 -5.79
C ARG A 127 -11.92 57.86 -6.89
N HIS A 128 -12.92 57.17 -7.43
CA HIS A 128 -13.81 57.72 -8.46
C HIS A 128 -14.77 58.75 -7.88
N THR A 129 -15.39 58.47 -6.72
CA THR A 129 -16.29 59.43 -6.05
C THR A 129 -15.55 60.71 -5.70
N VAL A 130 -14.36 60.61 -5.08
CA VAL A 130 -13.53 61.78 -4.75
C VAL A 130 -13.16 62.59 -6.00
N ARG A 131 -12.80 61.92 -7.11
CA ARG A 131 -12.49 62.62 -8.36
C ARG A 131 -13.70 63.34 -8.94
N ASN A 132 -14.89 62.74 -8.89
CA ASN A 132 -16.11 63.38 -9.38
C ASN A 132 -16.49 64.58 -8.52
N ILE A 133 -16.40 64.47 -7.19
CA ILE A 133 -16.64 65.58 -6.26
C ILE A 133 -15.70 66.74 -6.58
N PHE A 134 -14.38 66.49 -6.70
CA PHE A 134 -13.42 67.54 -7.04
C PHE A 134 -13.65 68.13 -8.44
N LYS A 135 -14.05 67.32 -9.43
CA LYS A 135 -14.40 67.80 -10.78
C LYS A 135 -15.60 68.75 -10.78
N GLU A 136 -16.55 68.57 -9.88
CA GLU A 136 -17.75 69.42 -9.77
C GLU A 136 -17.53 70.67 -8.92
N SER A 137 -16.55 70.65 -8.00
CA SER A 137 -16.37 71.69 -6.97
C SER A 137 -15.08 72.50 -7.07
N CYS A 138 -14.06 72.03 -7.80
CA CYS A 138 -12.73 72.65 -7.85
C CYS A 138 -12.04 72.47 -9.22
N ASP A 139 -11.85 73.57 -9.97
CA ASP A 139 -11.20 73.60 -11.30
C ASP A 139 -9.71 74.01 -11.24
N THR A 140 -9.15 74.26 -10.05
CA THR A 140 -7.79 74.80 -9.89
C THR A 140 -6.70 73.73 -9.83
N VAL A 141 -7.06 72.48 -9.50
CA VAL A 141 -6.13 71.36 -9.36
C VAL A 141 -6.17 70.51 -10.62
N ASP A 142 -5.02 70.34 -11.25
CA ASP A 142 -4.87 69.50 -12.45
C ASP A 142 -5.25 68.03 -12.16
N GLN A 143 -6.04 67.42 -13.05
CA GLN A 143 -6.59 66.08 -12.81
C GLN A 143 -5.52 64.99 -12.69
N GLU A 144 -4.37 65.19 -13.31
CA GLU A 144 -3.26 64.26 -13.27
C GLU A 144 -2.52 64.31 -11.93
N THR A 145 -2.39 65.52 -11.34
CA THR A 145 -1.87 65.70 -9.98
C THR A 145 -2.80 65.10 -8.92
N LEU A 146 -4.12 65.32 -9.03
CA LEU A 146 -5.10 64.70 -8.12
C LEU A 146 -5.07 63.17 -8.19
N LYS A 147 -4.95 62.61 -9.39
CA LYS A 147 -4.87 61.15 -9.57
C LYS A 147 -3.63 60.55 -8.91
N LYS A 148 -2.47 61.21 -8.99
CA LYS A 148 -1.23 60.78 -8.32
C LYS A 148 -1.38 60.83 -6.80
N LEU A 149 -1.91 61.92 -6.24
CA LEU A 149 -2.15 62.06 -4.80
C LEU A 149 -3.10 60.98 -4.26
N LEU A 150 -4.18 60.66 -4.99
CA LEU A 150 -5.13 59.60 -4.61
C LEU A 150 -4.54 58.18 -4.68
N LEU A 151 -3.45 57.98 -5.44
CA LEU A 151 -2.71 56.73 -5.55
C LEU A 151 -1.71 56.54 -4.39
N GLU A 152 -1.15 57.63 -3.86
CA GLU A 152 -0.17 57.63 -2.76
C GLU A 152 -0.82 57.46 -1.37
N LEU A 153 -2.12 57.76 -1.25
CA LEU A 153 -2.87 57.61 0.01
C LEU A 153 -3.13 56.12 0.35
N THR A 154 -2.90 55.77 1.62
CA THR A 154 -3.27 54.44 2.17
C THR A 154 -4.80 54.29 2.27
N ALA A 155 -5.31 53.05 2.27
CA ALA A 155 -6.76 52.77 2.35
C ALA A 155 -7.51 53.53 3.47
N PRO A 156 -7.06 53.55 4.74
CA PRO A 156 -7.74 54.29 5.80
C PRO A 156 -7.62 55.82 5.66
N GLN A 157 -6.55 56.32 5.02
CA GLN A 157 -6.41 57.75 4.74
C GLN A 157 -7.34 58.18 3.60
N LEU A 158 -7.53 57.32 2.59
CA LEU A 158 -8.40 57.56 1.46
C LEU A 158 -9.88 57.65 1.89
N GLU A 159 -10.33 56.77 2.79
CA GLU A 159 -11.70 56.82 3.34
C GLU A 159 -11.95 58.09 4.17
N LYS A 160 -10.99 58.47 5.03
CA LYS A 160 -11.05 59.72 5.80
C LYS A 160 -11.03 60.95 4.90
N PHE A 161 -10.29 60.89 3.79
CA PHE A 161 -10.24 61.97 2.81
C PHE A 161 -11.56 62.08 2.04
N ALA A 162 -12.14 60.96 1.63
CA ALA A 162 -13.41 60.92 0.91
C ALA A 162 -14.57 61.46 1.76
N THR A 163 -14.70 61.02 3.01
CA THR A 163 -15.72 61.52 3.95
C THR A 163 -15.59 63.02 4.21
N LYS A 164 -14.36 63.53 4.31
CA LYS A 164 -14.09 64.97 4.47
C LYS A 164 -14.37 65.78 3.20
N ALA A 165 -14.10 65.21 2.02
CA ALA A 165 -14.42 65.83 0.73
C ALA A 165 -15.94 65.90 0.52
N GLU A 166 -16.68 64.86 0.91
CA GLU A 166 -18.14 64.83 0.86
C GLU A 166 -18.77 65.86 1.82
N SER A 167 -18.27 65.99 3.06
CA SER A 167 -18.79 67.00 4.00
C SER A 167 -18.53 68.43 3.50
N LEU A 168 -17.35 68.70 2.95
CA LEU A 168 -17.00 70.02 2.42
C LEU A 168 -17.83 70.40 1.18
N ALA A 169 -18.15 69.42 0.33
CA ALA A 169 -19.03 69.62 -0.82
C ALA A 169 -20.50 69.87 -0.42
N GLN A 170 -20.98 69.25 0.67
CA GLN A 170 -22.34 69.47 1.20
C GLN A 170 -22.51 70.83 1.90
N ASP A 171 -21.47 71.34 2.55
CA ASP A 171 -21.49 72.62 3.27
C ASP A 171 -21.41 73.85 2.33
N GLY A 172 -21.44 73.65 1.00
CA GLY A 172 -21.38 74.74 0.01
C GLY A 172 -20.03 75.46 -0.05
N GLY A 173 -19.00 74.90 0.59
CA GLY A 173 -17.64 75.41 0.56
C GLY A 173 -16.96 75.07 -0.77
N LYS A 174 -16.46 76.08 -1.48
CA LYS A 174 -15.49 75.82 -2.56
C LYS A 174 -14.26 75.15 -1.95
N LEU A 175 -13.95 73.96 -2.45
CA LEU A 175 -12.75 73.19 -2.12
C LEU A 175 -11.50 73.86 -2.71
#